data_AF-A0A9P0LYI8-F1
#
_entry.id   AF-A0A9P0LYI8-F1
#
_cell.length_a   1.000
_cell.length_b   1.000
_cell.length_c   1.000
_cell.angle_alpha   90.00
_cell.angle_beta   90.00
_cell.angle_gamma   90.00
#
_symmetry.space_group_name_H-M   'P 1'
#
loop_
_entity.id
_entity.type
_entity.pdbx_description
1 polymer ?
#
loop_
_entity_poly.entity_id
_entity_poly.type
_entity_poly.pdbx_seq_one_letter_code
_entity_poly.pdbx_strand_id
1 'polypeptide(L)'
;MLKFNFTHKTIIMEENCEMSFHCAELSTTMFQKLFEQKKASRFCDITLFVNNKVIKAHRNVLACSSPYFDSILKHHKITREQLTISCLDSSIFNSLLNFMYTGDITIGYSNVEELLKLADHFILTKVIEYCIEFLGAKLQLDNCLFTYTLTQRFKLKHLGTVVENWISSHIEDVCKGDEILELSHNKLANFLKNKNFALTTGKSLNILSQWVLNDLDKREKYFESLLKYFPPDSLDSGEVFKHLETSILYAKSELCLYTFLDYLPRDNWTFTNFKTRYDVLQAKYGQVQSDEKESEADSDDHKIVVTEKIVASPPNCAGNGVTVKTKLKNQKQMILKKLMLLGLKPSLRMAALRVLTCKKKRITMPAENGNHSEEAEDSDEKVGIKCPICFNHINDSLLLEQHLALSHAKDVTYKCGLCSFVCQYHGDYLNHMKMHFSGPPFKCDF
;
A
#
# COMPACT_ATOMS: atom_id res chain seq x y z
N MET A 1 0.34 -74.31 10.27
CA MET A 1 0.47 -73.62 8.97
C MET A 1 -0.30 -72.31 9.08
N LEU A 2 0.35 -71.25 9.56
CA LEU A 2 -0.30 -69.96 9.82
C LEU A 2 -0.49 -69.22 8.49
N LYS A 3 -1.74 -69.18 8.00
CA LYS A 3 -2.13 -68.37 6.84
C LYS A 3 -2.32 -66.93 7.30
N PHE A 4 -1.39 -66.05 6.94
CA PHE A 4 -1.65 -64.61 6.98
C PHE A 4 -2.42 -64.25 5.71
N ASN A 5 -3.70 -63.91 5.87
CA ASN A 5 -4.51 -63.33 4.79
C ASN A 5 -4.08 -61.88 4.59
N PHE A 6 -3.15 -61.64 3.67
CA PHE A 6 -3.03 -60.33 3.04
C PHE A 6 -4.10 -60.23 1.96
N THR A 7 -5.02 -59.29 2.16
CA THR A 7 -6.06 -58.95 1.17
C THR A 7 -5.41 -58.61 -0.17
N HIS A 8 -5.69 -59.45 -1.17
CA HIS A 8 -5.48 -59.29 -2.61
C HIS A 8 -4.08 -58.86 -3.09
N LYS A 9 -3.21 -59.85 -3.33
CA LYS A 9 -2.47 -59.98 -4.60
C LYS A 9 -1.78 -61.34 -4.66
N THR A 10 -1.95 -62.05 -5.77
CA THR A 10 -1.19 -63.25 -6.14
C THR A 10 0.29 -62.86 -6.23
N ILE A 11 1.13 -63.40 -5.35
CA ILE A 11 2.57 -63.16 -5.37
C ILE A 11 3.17 -64.15 -6.37
N ILE A 12 3.49 -63.66 -7.57
CA ILE A 12 4.46 -64.31 -8.46
C ILE A 12 5.83 -63.90 -7.91
N MET A 13 6.63 -64.87 -7.47
CA MET A 13 7.99 -64.65 -6.97
C MET A 13 8.92 -64.33 -8.15
N GLU A 14 8.96 -63.07 -8.56
CA GLU A 14 10.05 -62.53 -9.39
C GLU A 14 11.22 -62.10 -8.50
N GLU A 15 12.44 -62.24 -9.01
CA GLU A 15 13.75 -62.04 -8.35
C GLU A 15 14.04 -60.57 -7.97
N ASN A 16 13.17 -59.94 -7.18
CA ASN A 16 13.47 -58.71 -6.46
C ASN A 16 13.13 -58.90 -4.97
N CYS A 17 14.15 -59.08 -4.15
CA CYS A 17 14.06 -59.24 -2.69
C CYS A 17 13.73 -57.94 -1.93
N GLU A 18 13.01 -56.99 -2.54
CA GLU A 18 12.68 -55.70 -1.93
C GLU A 18 11.16 -55.46 -1.92
N MET A 19 10.65 -55.07 -0.75
CA MET A 19 9.27 -54.59 -0.58
C MET A 19 9.29 -53.12 -0.14
N SER A 20 8.53 -52.28 -0.83
CA SER A 20 8.32 -50.88 -0.45
C SER A 20 6.90 -50.67 0.10
N PHE A 21 6.79 -49.89 1.18
CA PHE A 21 5.53 -49.56 1.82
C PHE A 21 5.36 -48.04 1.83
N HIS A 22 4.16 -47.55 1.47
CA HIS A 22 3.82 -46.14 1.47
C HIS A 22 2.65 -45.88 2.42
N CYS A 23 2.88 -45.09 3.47
CA CYS A 23 1.84 -44.66 4.40
C CYS A 23 1.35 -43.25 4.00
N ALA A 24 0.24 -43.19 3.27
CA ALA A 24 -0.33 -41.93 2.78
C ALA A 24 -0.80 -41.00 3.92
N GLU A 25 -1.18 -41.56 5.07
CA GLU A 25 -1.72 -40.81 6.23
C GLU A 25 -0.64 -40.16 7.10
N LEU A 26 0.64 -40.53 6.90
CA LEU A 26 1.75 -40.08 7.75
C LEU A 26 1.90 -38.55 7.73
N SER A 27 1.80 -37.93 6.55
CA SER A 27 1.95 -36.48 6.39
C SER A 27 0.83 -35.73 7.11
N THR A 28 -0.42 -36.09 6.87
CA THR A 28 -1.60 -35.48 7.51
C THR A 28 -1.53 -35.60 9.03
N THR A 29 -1.23 -36.81 9.53
CA THR A 29 -1.10 -37.07 10.97
C THR A 29 0.05 -36.27 11.59
N MET A 30 1.18 -36.14 10.87
CA MET A 30 2.33 -35.34 11.32
C MET A 30 1.96 -33.85 11.44
N PHE A 31 1.29 -33.28 10.43
CA PHE A 31 0.87 -31.88 10.45
C PHE A 31 -0.16 -31.59 11.55
N GLN A 32 -1.10 -32.51 11.80
CA GLN A 32 -2.02 -32.41 12.93
C GLN A 32 -1.27 -32.36 14.28
N LYS A 33 -0.29 -33.25 14.48
CA LYS A 33 0.55 -33.25 15.70
C LYS A 33 1.40 -31.99 15.82
N LEU A 34 1.94 -31.45 14.73
CA LEU A 34 2.66 -30.17 14.72
C LEU A 34 1.72 -29.00 15.10
N PHE A 35 0.46 -29.06 14.68
CA PHE A 35 -0.53 -28.05 15.06
C PHE A 35 -0.87 -28.11 16.56
N GLU A 36 -0.99 -29.31 17.13
CA GLU A 36 -1.15 -29.50 18.58
C GLU A 36 0.06 -28.99 19.35
N GLN A 37 1.28 -29.27 18.87
CA GLN A 37 2.52 -28.73 19.46
C GLN A 37 2.53 -27.20 19.44
N LYS A 38 2.11 -26.58 18.32
CA LYS A 38 1.97 -25.12 18.21
C LYS A 38 0.97 -24.57 19.22
N LYS A 39 -0.20 -25.20 19.37
CA LYS A 39 -1.20 -24.80 20.39
C LYS A 39 -0.65 -24.89 21.81
N ALA A 40 0.14 -25.92 22.10
CA ALA A 40 0.81 -26.11 23.38
C ALA A 40 2.11 -25.29 23.53
N SER A 41 2.49 -24.48 22.53
CA SER A 41 3.77 -23.75 22.48
C SER A 41 5.02 -24.63 22.68
N ARG A 42 4.95 -25.91 22.29
CA ARG A 42 6.07 -26.86 22.37
C ARG A 42 6.92 -26.75 21.11
N PHE A 43 8.24 -26.80 21.27
CA PHE A 43 9.23 -26.77 20.18
C PHE A 43 9.16 -25.55 19.25
N CYS A 44 8.39 -24.53 19.61
CA CYS A 44 8.31 -23.29 18.84
C CYS A 44 9.61 -22.49 18.98
N ASP A 45 10.25 -22.24 17.84
CA ASP A 45 11.56 -21.60 17.67
C ASP A 45 11.44 -20.24 16.95
N ILE A 46 10.22 -19.71 16.85
CA ILE A 46 9.95 -18.36 16.40
C ILE A 46 8.73 -17.76 17.10
N THR A 47 8.84 -16.46 17.40
CA THR A 47 7.78 -15.63 17.98
C THR A 47 7.37 -14.56 16.98
N LEU A 48 6.10 -14.53 16.61
CA LEU A 48 5.51 -13.56 15.69
C LEU A 48 4.76 -12.48 16.47
N PHE A 49 5.08 -11.21 16.23
CA PHE A 49 4.35 -10.08 16.78
C PHE A 49 3.40 -9.51 15.73
N VAL A 50 2.09 -9.63 15.98
CA VAL A 50 1.04 -9.27 15.02
C VAL A 50 0.11 -8.26 15.67
N ASN A 51 0.23 -6.97 15.34
CA ASN A 51 -0.63 -5.87 15.85
C ASN A 51 -0.92 -5.94 17.37
N ASN A 52 0.09 -6.25 18.20
CA ASN A 52 0.04 -6.44 19.67
C ASN A 52 -0.29 -7.85 20.18
N LYS A 53 -0.49 -8.84 19.30
CA LYS A 53 -0.57 -10.26 19.70
C LYS A 53 0.76 -10.95 19.51
N VAL A 54 1.11 -11.82 20.45
CA VAL A 54 2.31 -12.65 20.39
C VAL A 54 1.90 -14.08 20.03
N ILE A 55 2.44 -14.60 18.94
CA ILE A 55 2.12 -15.94 18.45
C ILE A 55 3.41 -16.75 18.30
N LYS A 56 3.51 -17.86 19.03
CA LYS A 56 4.62 -18.81 18.87
C LYS A 56 4.33 -19.78 17.73
N ALA A 57 5.35 -20.10 16.94
CA ALA A 57 5.26 -21.01 15.81
C ALA A 57 6.58 -21.74 15.56
N HIS A 58 6.58 -22.67 14.60
CA HIS A 58 7.76 -23.38 14.13
C HIS A 58 8.28 -22.79 12.82
N ARG A 59 9.58 -22.50 12.75
CA ARG A 59 10.26 -21.92 11.58
C ARG A 59 10.17 -22.83 10.36
N ASN A 60 10.32 -24.14 10.56
CA ASN A 60 10.26 -25.12 9.49
C ASN A 60 8.90 -25.13 8.79
N VAL A 61 7.79 -25.10 9.54
CA VAL A 61 6.44 -25.04 8.96
C VAL A 61 6.26 -23.75 8.17
N LEU A 62 6.63 -22.59 8.75
CA LEU A 62 6.54 -21.31 8.04
C LEU A 62 7.36 -21.29 6.75
N ALA A 63 8.62 -21.75 6.81
CA ALA A 63 9.51 -21.80 5.65
C ALA A 63 9.00 -22.76 4.57
N CYS A 64 8.48 -23.93 4.94
CA CYS A 64 7.91 -24.88 3.98
C CYS A 64 6.64 -24.33 3.31
N SER A 65 5.81 -23.59 4.04
CA SER A 65 4.54 -23.09 3.50
C SER A 65 4.66 -21.79 2.71
N SER A 66 5.72 -21.00 2.91
CA SER A 66 5.84 -19.65 2.35
C SER A 66 7.27 -19.35 1.87
N PRO A 67 7.46 -19.07 0.56
CA PRO A 67 8.74 -18.61 0.03
C PRO A 67 9.26 -17.33 0.71
N TYR A 68 8.36 -16.45 1.16
CA TYR A 68 8.72 -15.26 1.93
C TYR A 68 9.38 -15.65 3.26
N PHE A 69 8.75 -16.55 4.03
CA PHE A 69 9.32 -17.00 5.30
C PHE A 69 10.61 -17.79 5.10
N ASP A 70 10.69 -18.62 4.06
CA ASP A 70 11.93 -19.32 3.72
C ASP A 70 13.09 -18.35 3.47
N SER A 71 12.86 -17.30 2.67
CA SER A 71 13.87 -16.29 2.37
C SER A 71 14.29 -15.50 3.62
N ILE A 72 13.33 -14.97 4.38
CA ILE A 72 13.64 -14.12 5.55
C ILE A 72 14.34 -14.92 6.65
N LEU A 73 13.97 -16.20 6.85
CA LEU A 73 14.56 -17.07 7.87
C LEU A 73 15.95 -17.60 7.50
N LYS A 74 16.29 -17.66 6.21
CA LYS A 74 17.63 -18.00 5.71
C LYS A 74 18.63 -16.85 5.85
N HIS A 75 18.20 -15.63 5.53
CA HIS A 75 19.10 -14.47 5.47
C HIS A 75 19.28 -13.76 6.82
N HIS A 76 18.32 -13.84 7.74
CA HIS A 76 18.48 -13.34 9.10
C HIS A 76 19.26 -14.32 9.98
N LYS A 77 20.58 -14.42 9.77
CA LYS A 77 21.47 -14.74 10.88
C LYS A 77 21.48 -13.50 11.79
N ILE A 78 21.03 -13.63 13.05
CA ILE A 78 21.44 -12.86 14.25
C ILE A 78 20.27 -12.62 15.25
N THR A 79 20.30 -13.45 16.30
CA THR A 79 20.05 -13.20 17.74
C THR A 79 18.70 -13.29 18.46
N ARG A 80 17.50 -13.10 17.89
CA ARG A 80 16.31 -13.06 18.79
C ARG A 80 14.98 -13.64 18.29
N GLU A 81 14.94 -14.55 17.32
CA GLU A 81 13.75 -15.40 17.01
C GLU A 81 12.38 -14.69 17.02
N GLN A 82 12.35 -13.42 16.60
CA GLN A 82 11.21 -12.53 16.72
C GLN A 82 10.97 -11.84 15.38
N LEU A 83 9.77 -12.00 14.83
CA LEU A 83 9.37 -11.37 13.58
C LEU A 83 8.13 -10.51 13.81
N THR A 84 8.21 -9.24 13.44
CA THR A 84 7.05 -8.35 13.52
C THR A 84 6.31 -8.36 12.19
N ILE A 85 5.04 -8.68 12.23
CA ILE A 85 4.12 -8.72 11.10
C ILE A 85 3.12 -7.58 11.30
N SER A 86 3.15 -6.62 10.39
CA SER A 86 2.17 -5.54 10.35
C SER A 86 1.02 -5.97 9.45
N CYS A 87 -0.15 -6.27 10.02
CA CYS A 87 -1.38 -6.47 9.26
C CYS A 87 -2.44 -5.44 9.71
N LEU A 88 -3.67 -5.47 9.21
CA LEU A 88 -4.77 -4.72 9.82
C LEU A 88 -5.51 -5.59 10.84
N ASP A 89 -5.76 -6.85 10.50
CA ASP A 89 -6.45 -7.80 11.37
C ASP A 89 -5.56 -9.01 11.73
N SER A 90 -5.26 -9.12 13.04
CA SER A 90 -4.55 -10.26 13.61
C SER A 90 -5.27 -11.60 13.47
N SER A 91 -6.60 -11.59 13.36
CA SER A 91 -7.43 -12.79 13.24
C SER A 91 -7.20 -13.48 11.89
N ILE A 92 -7.14 -12.70 10.81
CA ILE A 92 -6.93 -13.17 9.44
C ILE A 92 -5.53 -13.75 9.29
N PHE A 93 -4.52 -13.11 9.89
CA PHE A 93 -3.18 -13.67 9.95
C PHE A 93 -3.17 -15.02 10.70
N ASN A 94 -3.89 -15.14 11.82
CA ASN A 94 -3.98 -16.41 12.53
C ASN A 94 -4.70 -17.49 11.71
N SER A 95 -5.70 -17.13 10.90
CA SER A 95 -6.33 -18.06 9.95
C SER A 95 -5.33 -18.54 8.89
N LEU A 96 -4.51 -17.65 8.33
CA LEU A 96 -3.44 -18.03 7.40
C LEU A 96 -2.39 -18.91 8.06
N LEU A 97 -2.00 -18.59 9.30
CA LEU A 97 -1.09 -19.41 10.06
C LEU A 97 -1.68 -20.79 10.31
N ASN A 98 -2.95 -20.89 10.70
CA ASN A 98 -3.61 -22.19 10.88
C ASN A 98 -3.65 -22.96 9.56
N PHE A 99 -3.94 -22.31 8.43
CA PHE A 99 -3.87 -22.90 7.11
C PHE A 99 -2.49 -23.52 6.80
N MET A 100 -1.38 -22.89 7.19
CA MET A 100 -0.04 -23.47 7.01
C MET A 100 0.16 -24.78 7.77
N TYR A 101 -0.61 -25.02 8.84
CA TYR A 101 -0.54 -26.26 9.62
C TYR A 101 -1.60 -27.28 9.23
N THR A 102 -2.81 -26.85 8.86
CA THR A 102 -3.96 -27.75 8.66
C THR A 102 -4.32 -27.94 7.19
N GLY A 103 -3.96 -26.99 6.32
CA GLY A 103 -4.44 -26.92 4.94
C GLY A 103 -5.85 -26.37 4.79
N ASP A 104 -6.52 -26.01 5.90
CA ASP A 104 -7.90 -25.53 5.89
C ASP A 104 -7.96 -24.01 6.01
N ILE A 105 -8.79 -23.38 5.19
CA ILE A 105 -9.05 -21.94 5.25
C ILE A 105 -10.51 -21.62 4.92
N THR A 106 -11.10 -20.70 5.68
CA THR A 106 -12.46 -20.22 5.45
C THR A 106 -12.43 -18.82 4.86
N ILE A 107 -12.97 -18.68 3.65
CA ILE A 107 -12.99 -17.43 2.89
C ILE A 107 -14.42 -16.88 2.88
N GLY A 108 -14.56 -15.58 3.11
CA GLY A 108 -15.81 -14.84 3.03
C GLY A 108 -15.58 -13.38 2.65
N TYR A 109 -16.64 -12.65 2.29
CA TYR A 109 -16.51 -11.27 1.83
C TYR A 109 -15.88 -10.31 2.84
N SER A 110 -16.07 -10.56 4.14
CA SER A 110 -15.48 -9.74 5.21
C SER A 110 -13.97 -9.92 5.35
N ASN A 111 -13.41 -11.05 4.91
CA ASN A 111 -11.99 -11.37 5.09
C ASN A 111 -11.19 -11.41 3.77
N VAL A 112 -11.82 -11.70 2.63
CA VAL A 112 -11.15 -12.02 1.36
C VAL A 112 -10.18 -10.94 0.89
N GLU A 113 -10.49 -9.65 1.09
CA GLU A 113 -9.60 -8.57 0.70
C GLU A 113 -8.28 -8.61 1.48
N GLU A 114 -8.34 -8.67 2.81
CA GLU A 114 -7.15 -8.72 3.66
C GLU A 114 -6.40 -10.05 3.48
N LEU A 115 -7.15 -11.12 3.26
CA LEU A 115 -6.62 -12.45 3.01
C LEU A 115 -5.81 -12.49 1.70
N LEU A 116 -6.30 -11.85 0.63
CA LEU A 116 -5.52 -11.61 -0.60
C LEU A 116 -4.29 -10.73 -0.35
N LYS A 117 -4.39 -9.65 0.44
CA LYS A 117 -3.23 -8.78 0.77
C LYS A 117 -2.12 -9.57 1.44
N LEU A 118 -2.47 -10.35 2.46
CA LEU A 118 -1.50 -11.14 3.21
C LEU A 118 -1.00 -12.33 2.40
N ALA A 119 -1.86 -13.01 1.64
CA ALA A 119 -1.45 -14.12 0.79
C ALA A 119 -0.48 -13.68 -0.31
N ASP A 120 -0.69 -12.51 -0.92
CA ASP A 120 0.25 -11.90 -1.86
C ASP A 120 1.58 -11.55 -1.17
N HIS A 121 1.53 -10.92 0.01
CA HIS A 121 2.72 -10.56 0.78
C HIS A 121 3.57 -11.77 1.20
N PHE A 122 2.93 -12.84 1.68
CA PHE A 122 3.57 -14.07 2.11
C PHE A 122 3.77 -15.09 0.98
N ILE A 123 3.37 -14.77 -0.25
CA ILE A 123 3.53 -15.63 -1.42
C ILE A 123 2.83 -16.99 -1.23
N LEU A 124 1.59 -16.96 -0.69
CA LEU A 124 0.74 -18.14 -0.48
C LEU A 124 -0.15 -18.35 -1.70
N THR A 125 0.42 -18.88 -2.78
CA THR A 125 -0.25 -19.02 -4.09
C THR A 125 -1.57 -19.79 -4.02
N LYS A 126 -1.62 -20.90 -3.28
CA LYS A 126 -2.86 -21.69 -3.12
C LYS A 126 -3.99 -20.91 -2.46
N VAL A 127 -3.67 -20.05 -1.50
CA VAL A 127 -4.66 -19.19 -0.85
C VAL A 127 -5.21 -18.15 -1.83
N ILE A 128 -4.33 -17.58 -2.67
CA ILE A 128 -4.75 -16.64 -3.74
C ILE A 128 -5.67 -17.36 -4.73
N GLU A 129 -5.35 -18.58 -5.14
CA GLU A 129 -6.18 -19.41 -6.01
C GLU A 129 -7.58 -19.65 -5.40
N TYR A 130 -7.67 -20.02 -4.12
CA TYR A 130 -8.96 -20.20 -3.44
C TYR A 130 -9.76 -18.89 -3.31
N CYS A 131 -9.08 -17.77 -3.09
CA CYS A 131 -9.75 -16.45 -3.10
C CYS A 131 -10.33 -16.13 -4.49
N ILE A 132 -9.59 -16.43 -5.55
CA ILE A 132 -10.04 -16.25 -6.93
C ILE A 132 -11.27 -17.11 -7.23
N GLU A 133 -11.22 -18.39 -6.84
CA GLU A 133 -12.32 -19.33 -7.04
C GLU A 133 -13.58 -18.87 -6.28
N PHE A 134 -13.42 -18.47 -5.01
CA PHE A 134 -14.51 -17.92 -4.20
C PHE A 134 -15.17 -16.69 -4.86
N LEU A 135 -14.35 -15.72 -5.27
CA LEU A 135 -14.82 -14.47 -5.88
C LEU A 135 -15.51 -14.72 -7.23
N GLY A 136 -14.99 -15.65 -8.04
CA GLY A 136 -15.58 -16.01 -9.33
C GLY A 136 -16.88 -16.80 -9.18
N ALA A 137 -16.92 -17.79 -8.29
CA ALA A 137 -18.08 -18.66 -8.09
C ALA A 137 -19.26 -17.96 -7.40
N LYS A 138 -19.01 -16.88 -6.67
CA LYS A 138 -20.01 -16.10 -5.94
C LYS A 138 -20.21 -14.68 -6.49
N LEU A 139 -19.88 -14.45 -7.76
CA LEU A 139 -20.10 -13.16 -8.41
C LEU A 139 -21.60 -12.84 -8.53
N GLN A 140 -22.01 -11.70 -7.98
CA GLN A 140 -23.40 -11.22 -7.95
C GLN A 140 -23.44 -9.69 -8.15
N LEU A 141 -24.64 -9.13 -8.38
CA LEU A 141 -24.82 -7.69 -8.65
C LEU A 141 -24.32 -6.79 -7.51
N ASP A 142 -24.46 -7.24 -6.27
CA ASP A 142 -24.10 -6.53 -5.04
C ASP A 142 -22.61 -6.59 -4.67
N ASN A 143 -21.83 -7.43 -5.36
CA ASN A 143 -20.41 -7.62 -5.06
C ASN A 143 -19.49 -7.50 -6.29
N CYS A 144 -20.05 -7.15 -7.44
CA CYS A 144 -19.33 -7.16 -8.70
C CYS A 144 -18.26 -6.05 -8.76
N LEU A 145 -18.54 -4.85 -8.25
CA LEU A 145 -17.58 -3.75 -8.29
C LEU A 145 -16.48 -3.94 -7.24
N PHE A 146 -16.83 -4.51 -6.08
CA PHE A 146 -15.87 -4.97 -5.09
C PHE A 146 -14.92 -6.00 -5.68
N THR A 147 -15.47 -7.06 -6.29
CA THR A 147 -14.66 -8.12 -6.91
C THR A 147 -13.80 -7.55 -8.04
N TYR A 148 -14.36 -6.69 -8.89
CA TYR A 148 -13.61 -5.98 -9.93
C TYR A 148 -12.44 -5.19 -9.34
N THR A 149 -12.67 -4.41 -8.29
CA THR A 149 -11.64 -3.64 -7.60
C THR A 149 -10.49 -4.53 -7.12
N LEU A 150 -10.80 -5.69 -6.54
CA LEU A 150 -9.78 -6.65 -6.10
C LEU A 150 -8.96 -7.18 -7.28
N THR A 151 -9.60 -7.52 -8.40
CA THR A 151 -8.87 -8.02 -9.59
C THR A 151 -7.86 -7.00 -10.12
N GLN A 152 -8.22 -5.71 -10.12
CA GLN A 152 -7.33 -4.64 -10.56
C GLN A 152 -6.18 -4.41 -9.58
N ARG A 153 -6.48 -4.42 -8.27
CA ARG A 153 -5.49 -4.21 -7.20
C ARG A 153 -4.42 -5.32 -7.17
N PHE A 154 -4.85 -6.58 -7.29
CA PHE A 154 -3.98 -7.76 -7.21
C PHE A 154 -3.52 -8.27 -8.59
N LYS A 155 -3.85 -7.55 -9.67
CA LYS A 155 -3.47 -7.89 -11.06
C LYS A 155 -3.91 -9.31 -11.46
N LEU A 156 -5.11 -9.72 -11.04
CA LEU A 156 -5.69 -11.04 -11.29
C LEU A 156 -6.31 -11.09 -12.69
N LYS A 157 -5.47 -11.23 -13.72
CA LYS A 157 -5.86 -11.06 -15.13
C LYS A 157 -7.07 -11.89 -15.56
N HIS A 158 -7.06 -13.21 -15.28
CA HIS A 158 -8.12 -14.10 -15.74
C HIS A 158 -9.47 -13.77 -15.08
N LEU A 159 -9.50 -13.66 -13.75
CA LEU A 159 -10.71 -13.27 -13.03
C LEU A 159 -11.18 -11.86 -13.45
N GLY A 160 -10.25 -10.93 -13.65
CA GLY A 160 -10.55 -9.58 -14.14
C GLY A 160 -11.33 -9.60 -15.45
N THR A 161 -10.92 -10.40 -16.43
CA THR A 161 -11.65 -10.53 -17.71
C THR A 161 -13.05 -11.13 -17.53
N VAL A 162 -13.21 -12.12 -16.65
CA VAL A 162 -14.50 -12.74 -16.37
C VAL A 162 -15.45 -11.73 -15.73
N VAL A 163 -14.96 -10.98 -14.74
CA VAL A 163 -15.74 -9.96 -14.02
C VAL A 163 -16.08 -8.79 -14.93
N GLU A 164 -15.16 -8.31 -15.76
CA GLU A 164 -15.43 -7.25 -16.73
C GLU A 164 -16.52 -7.63 -17.73
N ASN A 165 -16.45 -8.85 -18.29
CA ASN A 165 -17.47 -9.34 -19.21
C ASN A 165 -18.84 -9.46 -18.52
N TRP A 166 -18.85 -9.90 -17.27
CA TRP A 166 -20.08 -10.02 -16.48
C TRP A 166 -20.70 -8.65 -16.13
N ILE A 167 -19.87 -7.67 -15.74
CA ILE A 167 -20.32 -6.29 -15.49
C ILE A 167 -20.84 -5.68 -16.79
N SER A 168 -20.17 -5.90 -17.91
CA SER A 168 -20.60 -5.40 -19.21
C SER A 168 -21.99 -5.92 -19.61
N SER A 169 -22.28 -7.21 -19.35
CA SER A 169 -23.60 -7.79 -19.64
C SER A 169 -24.71 -7.36 -18.69
N HIS A 170 -24.39 -6.91 -17.47
CA HIS A 170 -25.37 -6.46 -16.46
C HIS A 170 -25.25 -4.97 -16.12
N ILE A 171 -24.65 -4.17 -17.02
CA ILE A 171 -24.26 -2.79 -16.74
C ILE A 171 -25.45 -1.92 -16.31
N GLU A 172 -26.64 -2.18 -16.86
CA GLU A 172 -27.84 -1.40 -16.56
C GLU A 172 -28.30 -1.55 -15.11
N ASP A 173 -28.11 -2.72 -14.53
CA ASP A 173 -28.52 -3.00 -13.15
C ASP A 173 -27.42 -2.61 -12.17
N VAL A 174 -26.16 -2.79 -12.55
CA VAL A 174 -25.00 -2.31 -11.77
C VAL A 174 -25.07 -0.79 -11.57
N CYS A 175 -25.49 -0.03 -12.58
CA CYS A 175 -25.62 1.43 -12.49
C CYS A 175 -26.76 1.90 -11.58
N LYS A 176 -27.73 1.04 -11.26
CA LYS A 176 -28.82 1.35 -10.32
C LYS A 176 -28.46 0.98 -8.87
N GLY A 177 -27.44 0.17 -8.67
CA GLY A 177 -27.03 -0.29 -7.35
C GLY A 177 -26.27 0.78 -6.55
N ASP A 178 -26.37 0.71 -5.23
CA ASP A 178 -25.72 1.68 -4.34
C ASP A 178 -24.18 1.51 -4.30
N GLU A 179 -23.66 0.32 -4.66
CA GLU A 179 -22.22 0.02 -4.66
C GLU A 179 -21.41 1.01 -5.52
N ILE A 180 -22.00 1.50 -6.62
CA ILE A 180 -21.35 2.49 -7.50
C ILE A 180 -21.20 3.86 -6.81
N LEU A 181 -22.13 4.20 -5.92
CA LEU A 181 -22.12 5.46 -5.15
C LEU A 181 -21.11 5.42 -4.01
N GLU A 182 -20.73 4.23 -3.54
CA GLU A 182 -19.72 4.03 -2.50
C GLU A 182 -18.28 4.06 -3.03
N LEU A 183 -18.09 4.00 -4.35
CA LEU A 183 -16.76 4.01 -4.96
C LEU A 183 -15.98 5.28 -4.60
N SER A 184 -14.67 5.14 -4.40
CA SER A 184 -13.76 6.29 -4.31
C SER A 184 -13.57 6.96 -5.68
N HIS A 185 -13.21 8.24 -5.72
CA HIS A 185 -12.89 9.00 -6.93
C HIS A 185 -12.07 8.21 -7.97
N ASN A 186 -10.96 7.59 -7.54
CA ASN A 186 -10.07 6.86 -8.45
C ASN A 186 -10.72 5.61 -9.05
N LYS A 187 -11.56 4.92 -8.26
CA LYS A 187 -12.27 3.71 -8.71
C LYS A 187 -13.37 4.07 -9.70
N LEU A 188 -14.12 5.14 -9.41
CA LEU A 188 -15.15 5.64 -10.33
C LEU A 188 -14.53 6.16 -11.63
N ALA A 189 -13.43 6.92 -11.57
CA ALA A 189 -12.71 7.37 -12.76
C ALA A 189 -12.26 6.19 -13.65
N ASN A 190 -11.72 5.13 -13.04
CA ASN A 190 -11.34 3.92 -13.77
C ASN A 190 -12.54 3.20 -14.38
N PHE A 191 -13.67 3.16 -13.67
CA PHE A 191 -14.92 2.59 -14.18
C PHE A 191 -15.43 3.37 -15.40
N LEU A 192 -15.51 4.70 -15.32
CA LEU A 192 -15.96 5.57 -16.41
C LEU A 192 -15.00 5.55 -17.62
N LYS A 193 -13.69 5.37 -17.38
CA LYS A 193 -12.68 5.26 -18.44
C LYS A 193 -12.73 3.92 -19.18
N ASN A 194 -13.32 2.88 -18.59
CA ASN A 194 -13.25 1.54 -19.14
C ASN A 194 -14.17 1.40 -20.36
N LYS A 195 -13.56 1.25 -21.55
CA LYS A 195 -14.26 1.10 -22.83
C LYS A 195 -15.12 -0.16 -22.93
N ASN A 196 -14.87 -1.16 -22.09
CA ASN A 196 -15.66 -2.40 -22.06
C ASN A 196 -17.06 -2.17 -21.46
N PHE A 197 -17.26 -1.07 -20.73
CA PHE A 197 -18.55 -0.70 -20.17
C PHE A 197 -19.27 0.25 -21.14
N ALA A 198 -20.21 -0.30 -21.91
CA ALA A 198 -21.00 0.46 -22.87
C ALA A 198 -22.07 1.30 -22.17
N LEU A 199 -21.67 2.42 -21.58
CA LEU A 199 -22.57 3.38 -20.94
C LEU A 199 -23.00 4.47 -21.92
N THR A 200 -24.29 4.80 -21.92
CA THR A 200 -24.76 6.01 -22.61
C THR A 200 -24.30 7.24 -21.84
N THR A 201 -24.16 8.35 -22.56
CA THR A 201 -23.67 9.61 -21.99
C THR A 201 -24.60 10.11 -20.88
N GLY A 202 -25.92 10.12 -21.11
CA GLY A 202 -26.90 10.45 -20.07
C GLY A 202 -26.82 9.59 -18.80
N LYS A 203 -26.61 8.27 -18.91
CA LYS A 203 -26.46 7.39 -17.73
C LYS A 203 -25.21 7.73 -16.94
N SER A 204 -24.10 7.96 -17.63
CA SER A 204 -22.82 8.29 -16.98
C SER A 204 -22.88 9.63 -16.25
N LEU A 205 -23.53 10.64 -16.84
CA LEU A 205 -23.78 11.93 -16.19
C LEU A 205 -24.69 11.80 -14.97
N ASN A 206 -25.71 10.94 -15.02
CA ASN A 206 -26.56 10.66 -13.87
C ASN A 206 -25.75 10.01 -12.74
N ILE A 207 -24.94 8.99 -13.04
CA ILE A 207 -24.06 8.34 -12.04
C ILE A 207 -23.11 9.36 -11.41
N LEU A 208 -22.44 10.20 -12.23
CA LEU A 208 -21.56 11.25 -11.73
C LEU A 208 -22.32 12.20 -10.79
N SER A 209 -23.52 12.61 -11.19
CA SER A 209 -24.32 13.56 -10.41
C SER A 209 -24.79 12.96 -9.08
N GLN A 210 -25.27 11.72 -9.09
CA GLN A 210 -25.67 11.00 -7.87
C GLN A 210 -24.47 10.72 -6.97
N TRP A 211 -23.33 10.36 -7.55
CA TRP A 211 -22.11 10.12 -6.79
C TRP A 211 -21.64 11.38 -6.06
N VAL A 212 -21.63 12.54 -6.71
CA VAL A 212 -21.29 13.81 -6.05
C VAL A 212 -22.35 14.19 -5.01
N LEU A 213 -23.64 13.99 -5.32
CA LEU A 213 -24.75 14.30 -4.43
C LEU A 213 -24.72 13.50 -3.10
N ASN A 214 -24.19 12.27 -3.13
CA ASN A 214 -24.09 11.41 -1.95
C ASN A 214 -23.18 11.98 -0.84
N ASP A 215 -22.13 12.74 -1.19
CA ASP A 215 -21.26 13.42 -0.22
C ASP A 215 -20.73 14.73 -0.85
N LEU A 216 -21.62 15.73 -0.94
CA LEU A 216 -21.35 17.00 -1.62
C LEU A 216 -20.06 17.66 -1.12
N ASP A 217 -19.89 17.77 0.20
CA ASP A 217 -18.78 18.48 0.82
C ASP A 217 -17.41 17.91 0.44
N LYS A 218 -17.30 16.58 0.29
CA LYS A 218 -16.03 15.93 -0.06
C LYS A 218 -15.87 15.68 -1.56
N ARG A 219 -16.97 15.55 -2.30
CA ARG A 219 -16.96 15.06 -3.69
C ARG A 219 -17.07 16.16 -4.75
N GLU A 220 -17.62 17.33 -4.39
CA GLU A 220 -17.77 18.48 -5.30
C GLU A 220 -16.46 18.86 -5.99
N LYS A 221 -15.34 18.89 -5.26
CA LYS A 221 -13.99 19.18 -5.79
C LYS A 221 -13.49 18.20 -6.86
N TYR A 222 -14.05 16.99 -6.93
CA TYR A 222 -13.65 15.99 -7.93
C TYR A 222 -14.52 16.03 -9.19
N PHE A 223 -15.62 16.79 -9.17
CA PHE A 223 -16.58 16.85 -10.27
C PHE A 223 -15.91 17.30 -11.57
N GLU A 224 -15.13 18.39 -11.55
CA GLU A 224 -14.42 18.89 -12.74
C GLU A 224 -13.44 17.85 -13.29
N SER A 225 -12.70 17.15 -12.42
CA SER A 225 -11.77 16.12 -12.85
C SER A 225 -12.46 14.92 -13.50
N LEU A 226 -13.63 14.53 -12.99
CA LEU A 226 -14.42 13.44 -13.54
C LEU A 226 -15.15 13.84 -14.83
N LEU A 227 -15.51 15.12 -14.97
CA LEU A 227 -16.20 15.63 -16.14
C LEU A 227 -15.34 15.54 -17.41
N LYS A 228 -14.00 15.62 -17.27
CA LYS A 228 -13.02 15.49 -18.36
C LYS A 228 -13.08 14.14 -19.09
N TYR A 229 -13.70 13.11 -18.50
CA TYR A 229 -13.88 11.81 -19.14
C TYR A 229 -15.07 11.76 -20.12
N PHE A 230 -15.84 12.84 -20.25
CA PHE A 230 -17.00 12.94 -21.15
C PHE A 230 -16.71 13.93 -22.27
N PRO A 231 -16.23 13.51 -23.45
CA PRO A 231 -15.89 14.43 -24.52
C PRO A 231 -17.08 15.35 -24.87
N PRO A 232 -16.89 16.67 -24.92
CA PRO A 232 -17.97 17.62 -25.20
C PRO A 232 -18.70 17.33 -26.51
N ASP A 233 -17.96 16.84 -27.51
CA ASP A 233 -18.45 16.52 -28.85
C ASP A 233 -19.30 15.25 -28.91
N SER A 234 -19.25 14.41 -27.87
CA SER A 234 -20.02 13.16 -27.74
C SER A 234 -21.33 13.31 -26.96
N LEU A 235 -21.58 14.52 -26.44
CA LEU A 235 -22.76 14.85 -25.67
C LEU A 235 -23.90 15.24 -26.61
N ASP A 236 -24.99 14.47 -26.60
CA ASP A 236 -26.24 14.89 -27.25
C ASP A 236 -26.85 16.08 -26.49
N SER A 237 -27.12 17.17 -27.21
CA SER A 237 -27.63 18.41 -26.61
C SER A 237 -28.98 18.21 -25.92
N GLY A 238 -29.81 17.28 -26.39
CA GLY A 238 -31.10 16.94 -25.78
C GLY A 238 -30.95 16.18 -24.46
N GLU A 239 -30.04 15.19 -24.41
CA GLU A 239 -29.72 14.46 -23.17
C GLU A 239 -29.12 15.38 -22.11
N VAL A 240 -28.20 16.28 -22.50
CA VAL A 240 -27.59 17.26 -21.59
C VAL A 240 -28.64 18.20 -21.00
N PHE A 241 -29.55 18.70 -21.82
CA PHE A 241 -30.62 19.58 -21.37
C PHE A 241 -31.54 18.89 -20.35
N LYS A 242 -32.01 17.70 -20.69
CA LYS A 242 -32.83 16.89 -19.79
C LYS A 242 -32.12 16.64 -18.47
N HIS A 243 -30.81 16.36 -18.51
CA HIS A 243 -30.00 16.13 -17.31
C HIS A 243 -29.86 17.40 -16.46
N LEU A 244 -29.60 18.56 -17.08
CA LEU A 244 -29.52 19.86 -16.41
C LEU A 244 -30.84 20.25 -15.70
N GLU A 245 -31.99 19.96 -16.31
CA GLU A 245 -33.30 20.25 -15.71
C GLU A 245 -33.70 19.27 -14.61
N THR A 246 -33.36 17.99 -14.75
CA THR A 246 -33.83 16.94 -13.83
C THR A 246 -32.88 16.67 -12.66
N SER A 247 -31.59 17.00 -12.79
CA SER A 247 -30.59 16.70 -11.77
C SER A 247 -30.69 17.65 -10.57
N ILE A 248 -30.95 17.06 -9.39
CA ILE A 248 -31.04 17.77 -8.11
C ILE A 248 -29.68 18.39 -7.71
N LEU A 249 -28.56 17.84 -8.22
CA LEU A 249 -27.21 18.32 -7.90
C LEU A 249 -27.08 19.83 -8.16
N TYR A 250 -27.56 20.31 -9.30
CA TYR A 250 -27.39 21.70 -9.71
C TYR A 250 -28.25 22.69 -8.93
N ALA A 251 -29.30 22.20 -8.25
CA ALA A 251 -30.07 23.01 -7.30
C ALA A 251 -29.35 23.13 -5.95
N LYS A 252 -28.52 22.15 -5.57
CA LYS A 252 -27.78 22.14 -4.30
C LYS A 252 -26.38 22.74 -4.40
N SER A 253 -25.72 22.61 -5.55
CA SER A 253 -24.38 23.13 -5.82
C SER A 253 -24.38 24.00 -7.06
N GLU A 254 -24.23 25.31 -6.83
CA GLU A 254 -24.01 26.29 -7.87
C GLU A 254 -22.64 26.12 -8.56
N LEU A 255 -21.64 25.58 -7.84
CA LEU A 255 -20.29 25.34 -8.35
C LEU A 255 -20.27 24.17 -9.35
N CYS A 256 -20.96 23.07 -9.06
CA CYS A 256 -21.15 21.97 -10.01
C CYS A 256 -21.89 22.42 -11.26
N LEU A 257 -22.91 23.30 -11.11
CA LEU A 257 -23.61 23.86 -12.25
C LEU A 257 -22.68 24.74 -13.10
N TYR A 258 -21.91 25.63 -12.47
CA TYR A 258 -20.93 26.48 -13.16
C TYR A 258 -19.90 25.65 -13.93
N THR A 259 -19.25 24.69 -13.27
CA THR A 259 -18.21 23.83 -13.87
C THR A 259 -18.75 22.97 -15.00
N PHE A 260 -20.00 22.49 -14.90
CA PHE A 260 -20.63 21.74 -15.99
C PHE A 260 -20.93 22.63 -17.19
N LEU A 261 -21.47 23.84 -16.98
CA LEU A 261 -21.76 24.79 -18.05
C LEU A 261 -20.49 25.33 -18.72
N ASP A 262 -19.43 25.57 -17.95
CA ASP A 262 -18.13 26.01 -18.47
C ASP A 262 -17.44 24.96 -19.34
N TYR A 263 -17.71 23.68 -19.07
CA TYR A 263 -17.16 22.55 -19.82
C TYR A 263 -17.84 22.33 -21.19
N LEU A 264 -19.08 22.79 -21.37
CA LEU A 264 -19.82 22.59 -22.62
C LEU A 264 -19.33 23.52 -23.75
N PRO A 265 -19.37 23.09 -25.02
CA PRO A 265 -18.92 23.91 -26.14
C PRO A 265 -19.77 25.18 -26.25
N ARG A 266 -19.10 26.32 -26.47
CA ARG A 266 -19.78 27.64 -26.57
C ARG A 266 -20.73 27.78 -27.75
N ASP A 267 -20.59 26.90 -28.74
CA ASP A 267 -21.40 26.91 -29.96
C ASP A 267 -22.72 26.13 -29.79
N ASN A 268 -22.89 25.37 -28.71
CA ASN A 268 -24.09 24.58 -28.40
C ASN A 268 -25.11 25.33 -27.50
N TRP A 269 -25.05 26.67 -27.49
CA TRP A 269 -25.86 27.56 -26.63
C TRP A 269 -27.29 27.77 -27.16
N THR A 270 -27.97 26.71 -27.61
CA THR A 270 -29.44 26.73 -27.76
C THR A 270 -30.17 26.96 -26.42
N PHE A 271 -29.40 27.05 -25.33
CA PHE A 271 -29.81 27.28 -23.94
C PHE A 271 -29.86 28.78 -23.54
N THR A 272 -30.67 29.60 -24.21
CA THR A 272 -30.85 31.01 -23.83
C THR A 272 -31.21 31.21 -22.35
N ASN A 273 -31.90 30.24 -21.73
CA ASN A 273 -32.23 30.25 -20.30
C ASN A 273 -31.04 29.96 -19.36
N PHE A 274 -30.03 29.21 -19.81
CA PHE A 274 -28.85 28.89 -18.99
C PHE A 274 -27.71 29.88 -19.20
N LYS A 275 -27.72 30.63 -20.31
CA LYS A 275 -26.79 31.75 -20.59
C LYS A 275 -26.77 32.79 -19.48
N THR A 276 -27.93 33.32 -19.12
CA THR A 276 -28.06 34.30 -18.03
C THR A 276 -27.62 33.75 -16.68
N ARG A 277 -27.90 32.47 -16.42
CA ARG A 277 -27.46 31.80 -15.18
C ARG A 277 -25.95 31.55 -15.16
N TYR A 278 -25.37 31.19 -16.29
CA TYR A 278 -23.91 31.06 -16.46
C TYR A 278 -23.23 32.40 -16.24
N ASP A 279 -23.70 33.50 -16.84
CA ASP A 279 -23.08 34.82 -16.70
C ASP A 279 -23.03 35.27 -15.23
N VAL A 280 -24.10 35.03 -14.46
CA VAL A 280 -24.15 35.29 -13.01
C VAL A 280 -23.16 34.41 -12.24
N LEU A 281 -23.08 33.12 -12.58
CA LEU A 281 -22.16 32.18 -11.95
C LEU A 281 -20.69 32.45 -12.30
N GLN A 282 -20.42 32.86 -13.53
CA GLN A 282 -19.08 33.25 -13.99
C GLN A 282 -18.59 34.50 -13.27
N ALA A 283 -19.45 35.48 -13.01
CA ALA A 283 -19.10 36.62 -12.19
C ALA A 283 -18.76 36.22 -10.73
N LYS A 284 -19.37 35.15 -10.21
CA LYS A 284 -19.19 34.67 -8.84
C LYS A 284 -18.01 33.70 -8.66
N TYR A 285 -17.77 32.82 -9.63
CA TYR A 285 -16.80 31.71 -9.55
C TYR A 285 -15.68 31.78 -10.58
N GLY A 286 -15.79 32.63 -11.60
CA GLY A 286 -14.77 32.79 -12.65
C GLY A 286 -13.43 33.34 -12.14
N GLN A 287 -13.43 34.03 -11.00
CA GLN A 287 -12.20 34.49 -10.31
C GLN A 287 -11.53 33.39 -9.47
N VAL A 288 -12.24 32.31 -9.12
CA VAL A 288 -11.69 31.22 -8.31
C VAL A 288 -10.79 30.28 -9.14
N GLN A 289 -11.00 30.20 -10.46
CA GLN A 289 -10.18 29.38 -11.37
C GLN A 289 -8.91 30.08 -11.89
N SER A 290 -8.77 31.41 -11.73
CA SER A 290 -7.52 32.12 -12.07
C SER A 290 -6.45 31.98 -10.98
N ASP A 291 -6.86 31.97 -9.70
CA ASP A 291 -5.91 31.90 -8.57
C ASP A 291 -5.28 30.51 -8.40
N GLU A 292 -5.95 29.43 -8.84
CA GLU A 292 -5.32 28.09 -8.90
C GLU A 292 -4.41 27.93 -10.13
N LYS A 293 -4.72 28.60 -11.25
CA LYS A 293 -3.92 28.52 -12.49
C LYS A 293 -2.65 29.39 -12.46
N GLU A 294 -2.62 30.48 -11.68
CA GLU A 294 -1.39 31.27 -11.48
C GLU A 294 -0.38 30.60 -10.52
N SER A 295 -0.76 29.52 -9.83
CA SER A 295 0.16 28.78 -8.96
C SER A 295 0.99 27.70 -9.67
N GLU A 296 0.73 27.42 -10.96
CA GLU A 296 1.42 26.37 -11.72
C GLU A 296 2.19 26.87 -12.97
N ALA A 297 2.26 28.17 -13.23
CA ALA A 297 3.06 28.70 -14.34
C ALA A 297 3.94 29.89 -13.91
N ASP A 298 5.23 29.57 -13.75
CA ASP A 298 6.40 30.45 -13.88
C ASP A 298 6.89 31.24 -12.64
N SER A 299 7.87 30.67 -11.92
CA SER A 299 9.15 31.38 -11.72
C SER A 299 10.21 30.41 -11.17
N ASP A 300 11.08 29.93 -12.07
CA ASP A 300 12.46 29.64 -11.73
C ASP A 300 13.15 30.97 -11.34
N ASP A 301 13.97 30.91 -10.29
CA ASP A 301 14.99 31.88 -9.89
C ASP A 301 14.61 33.35 -9.56
N HIS A 302 14.44 33.66 -8.26
CA HIS A 302 15.50 34.29 -7.43
C HIS A 302 14.97 34.96 -6.13
N LYS A 303 15.76 34.77 -5.06
CA LYS A 303 15.97 35.63 -3.88
C LYS A 303 14.76 36.42 -3.33
N ILE A 304 14.30 36.03 -2.14
CA ILE A 304 13.68 36.95 -1.19
C ILE A 304 14.60 37.16 0.01
N VAL A 305 15.13 38.37 0.07
CA VAL A 305 15.69 39.06 1.23
C VAL A 305 14.54 39.30 2.21
N VAL A 306 14.68 38.83 3.45
CA VAL A 306 13.75 39.13 4.55
C VAL A 306 14.19 40.45 5.20
N THR A 307 13.37 41.49 5.08
CA THR A 307 13.46 42.71 5.88
C THR A 307 12.69 42.52 7.19
N GLU A 308 13.42 42.53 8.31
CA GLU A 308 12.85 42.51 9.66
C GLU A 308 12.36 43.91 10.07
N LYS A 309 11.07 44.04 10.39
CA LYS A 309 10.53 45.18 11.17
C LYS A 309 10.72 44.86 12.65
N ILE A 310 11.65 45.58 13.27
CA ILE A 310 11.98 45.55 14.70
C ILE A 310 10.95 46.38 15.47
N VAL A 311 10.33 45.78 16.50
CA VAL A 311 9.67 46.51 17.60
C VAL A 311 10.58 46.39 18.82
N ALA A 312 11.01 47.55 19.34
CA ALA A 312 11.75 47.74 20.59
C ALA A 312 10.83 47.49 21.82
N SER A 313 11.23 47.10 23.02
CA SER A 313 12.29 47.61 23.93
C SER A 313 12.50 46.60 25.13
N PRO A 314 13.14 46.91 26.29
CA PRO A 314 14.42 46.29 26.73
C PRO A 314 14.34 45.72 28.20
N PRO A 315 15.40 45.72 29.04
CA PRO A 315 16.50 44.76 29.07
C PRO A 315 16.73 44.05 30.44
N ASN A 316 17.65 43.07 30.40
CA ASN A 316 18.55 42.57 31.47
C ASN A 316 17.99 41.78 32.67
N CYS A 317 18.40 40.51 32.77
CA CYS A 317 19.37 40.09 33.80
C CYS A 317 20.03 38.74 33.45
N ALA A 318 21.27 38.57 33.91
CA ALA A 318 22.28 37.64 33.41
C ALA A 318 22.24 36.21 34.02
N GLY A 319 22.96 35.28 33.37
CA GLY A 319 23.67 34.20 34.06
C GLY A 319 23.39 32.75 33.63
N ASN A 320 24.36 32.15 32.93
CA ASN A 320 24.63 30.71 32.79
C ASN A 320 23.72 29.84 31.87
N GLY A 321 24.05 29.80 30.57
CA GLY A 321 23.54 28.78 29.65
C GLY A 321 24.20 28.68 28.25
N VAL A 322 25.35 29.33 28.03
CA VAL A 322 25.85 29.65 26.68
C VAL A 322 26.77 28.59 26.05
N THR A 323 27.39 27.69 26.81
CA THR A 323 28.37 26.72 26.26
C THR A 323 27.76 25.44 25.67
N VAL A 324 26.56 25.02 26.11
CA VAL A 324 25.90 23.80 25.58
C VAL A 324 25.07 24.10 24.33
N LYS A 325 24.47 25.29 24.23
CA LYS A 325 23.64 25.70 23.08
C LYS A 325 24.47 25.98 21.83
N THR A 326 25.69 26.52 21.98
CA THR A 326 26.61 26.79 20.86
C THR A 326 27.15 25.50 20.24
N LYS A 327 27.52 24.49 21.05
CA LYS A 327 27.91 23.14 20.56
C LYS A 327 26.79 22.44 19.79
N LEU A 328 25.55 22.48 20.29
CA LEU A 328 24.40 21.85 19.63
C LEU A 328 24.03 22.54 18.30
N LYS A 329 24.16 23.88 18.25
CA LYS A 329 23.94 24.68 17.04
C LYS A 329 25.01 24.36 15.98
N ASN A 330 26.27 24.26 16.39
CA ASN A 330 27.39 23.87 15.50
C ASN A 330 27.23 22.43 14.96
N GLN A 331 26.77 21.49 15.80
CA GLN A 331 26.55 20.09 15.40
C GLN A 331 25.40 19.96 14.38
N LYS A 332 24.26 20.62 14.61
CA LYS A 332 23.15 20.67 13.64
C LYS A 332 23.58 21.29 12.31
N GLN A 333 24.40 22.32 12.35
CA GLN A 333 24.88 23.03 11.16
C GLN A 333 25.90 22.20 10.37
N MET A 334 26.76 21.43 11.04
CA MET A 334 27.66 20.47 10.38
C MET A 334 26.91 19.29 9.74
N ILE A 335 25.94 18.70 10.45
CA ILE A 335 25.12 17.60 9.91
C ILE A 335 24.30 18.10 8.71
N LEU A 336 23.73 19.30 8.79
CA LEU A 336 23.00 19.89 7.66
C LEU A 336 23.91 20.15 6.46
N LYS A 337 25.15 20.63 6.65
CA LYS A 337 26.14 20.78 5.56
C LYS A 337 26.49 19.45 4.90
N LYS A 338 26.68 18.37 5.69
CA LYS A 338 26.87 17.01 5.15
C LYS A 338 25.66 16.52 4.35
N LEU A 339 24.45 16.73 4.85
CA LEU A 339 23.20 16.33 4.18
C LEU A 339 22.93 17.13 2.88
N MET A 340 23.45 18.35 2.76
CA MET A 340 23.37 19.15 1.53
C MET A 340 24.25 18.60 0.40
N LEU A 341 25.39 17.96 0.73
CA LEU A 341 26.28 17.33 -0.25
C LEU A 341 25.71 16.03 -0.84
N LEU A 342 24.68 15.44 -0.24
CA LEU A 342 24.07 14.17 -0.66
C LEU A 342 22.94 14.32 -1.70
N GLY A 343 22.73 15.51 -2.28
CA GLY A 343 21.73 15.72 -3.35
C GLY A 343 20.26 15.53 -2.95
N LEU A 344 19.96 15.41 -1.65
CA LEU A 344 18.62 15.16 -1.11
C LEU A 344 17.69 16.37 -1.31
N LYS A 345 16.37 16.15 -1.53
CA LYS A 345 15.38 17.24 -1.55
C LYS A 345 15.32 17.96 -0.17
N PRO A 346 15.06 19.27 -0.11
CA PRO A 346 15.07 20.04 1.15
C PRO A 346 14.20 19.44 2.27
N SER A 347 13.02 18.91 1.93
CA SER A 347 12.11 18.24 2.87
C SER A 347 12.72 16.98 3.51
N LEU A 348 13.45 16.18 2.73
CA LEU A 348 14.14 14.97 3.19
C LEU A 348 15.37 15.28 4.02
N ARG A 349 16.11 16.35 3.69
CA ARG A 349 17.23 16.84 4.54
C ARG A 349 16.75 17.21 5.93
N MET A 350 15.60 17.88 6.02
CA MET A 350 15.01 18.29 7.29
C MET A 350 14.46 17.11 8.09
N ALA A 351 13.89 16.10 7.43
CA ALA A 351 13.49 14.85 8.07
C ALA A 351 14.70 14.09 8.64
N ALA A 352 15.76 13.92 7.85
CA ALA A 352 17.01 13.29 8.30
C ALA A 352 17.67 14.06 9.45
N LEU A 353 17.72 15.40 9.38
CA LEU A 353 18.25 16.24 10.45
C LEU A 353 17.43 16.10 11.75
N ARG A 354 16.10 16.00 11.68
CA ARG A 354 15.25 15.81 12.88
C ARG A 354 15.52 14.45 13.54
N VAL A 355 15.67 13.39 12.74
CA VAL A 355 15.99 12.05 13.26
C VAL A 355 17.37 12.02 13.91
N LEU A 356 18.38 12.61 13.27
CA LEU A 356 19.76 12.63 13.76
C LEU A 356 19.99 13.55 14.98
N THR A 357 19.04 14.45 15.30
CA THR A 357 19.23 15.48 16.35
C THR A 357 18.28 15.37 17.54
N CYS A 358 17.32 14.43 17.53
CA CYS A 358 16.45 14.17 18.67
C CYS A 358 17.16 13.39 19.78
N LYS A 359 17.44 14.04 20.92
CA LYS A 359 17.74 13.35 22.19
C LYS A 359 16.43 12.97 22.90
N LYS A 360 16.27 11.70 23.28
CA LYS A 360 15.09 11.12 23.98
C LYS A 360 14.67 11.98 25.21
N LYS A 361 13.39 12.35 25.32
CA LYS A 361 12.77 12.79 26.60
C LYS A 361 12.18 11.56 27.30
N ARG A 362 12.60 11.28 28.55
CA ARG A 362 11.97 10.29 29.44
C ARG A 362 10.61 10.80 29.92
N ILE A 363 9.59 9.95 29.90
CA ILE A 363 8.30 10.17 30.58
C ILE A 363 8.31 9.28 31.83
N THR A 364 8.04 9.86 33.00
CA THR A 364 7.90 9.16 34.30
C THR A 364 6.46 9.32 34.80
N MET A 365 5.87 8.24 35.32
CA MET A 365 4.62 8.23 36.08
C MET A 365 4.83 7.42 37.39
N PRO A 366 4.06 7.70 38.46
CA PRO A 366 4.46 7.44 39.84
C PRO A 366 4.21 5.99 40.29
N ALA A 367 5.05 5.54 41.23
CA ALA A 367 5.05 4.20 41.81
C ALA A 367 4.18 4.12 43.07
N GLU A 368 3.45 3.01 43.23
CA GLU A 368 3.03 2.48 44.54
C GLU A 368 3.88 1.25 44.90
N ASN A 369 4.04 1.09 46.22
CA ASN A 369 5.07 0.34 46.95
C ASN A 369 5.21 -1.16 46.66
N GLY A 370 6.46 -1.64 46.82
CA GLY A 370 6.77 -3.04 47.08
C GLY A 370 8.26 -3.38 46.90
N ASN A 371 9.03 -3.36 47.99
CA ASN A 371 10.41 -3.89 48.15
C ASN A 371 10.53 -5.37 47.68
N HIS A 372 11.66 -5.99 47.33
CA HIS A 372 13.09 -5.82 47.62
C HIS A 372 13.94 -6.47 46.48
N SER A 373 15.11 -5.88 46.21
CA SER A 373 16.39 -6.42 45.71
C SER A 373 16.47 -7.77 44.98
N GLU A 374 17.05 -7.74 43.76
CA GLU A 374 18.36 -8.39 43.45
C GLU A 374 18.85 -8.00 42.03
N GLU A 375 20.09 -7.52 41.99
CA GLU A 375 21.11 -7.47 40.91
C GLU A 375 20.67 -7.38 39.43
N ALA A 376 20.96 -6.23 38.78
CA ALA A 376 20.89 -6.08 37.33
C ALA A 376 22.19 -5.47 36.78
N GLU A 377 22.89 -6.26 35.99
CA GLU A 377 23.97 -5.83 35.09
C GLU A 377 23.41 -4.95 33.95
N ASP A 378 24.16 -3.89 33.67
CA ASP A 378 23.89 -2.86 32.68
C ASP A 378 23.94 -3.43 31.25
N SER A 379 22.80 -3.42 30.53
CA SER A 379 22.77 -3.62 29.08
C SER A 379 21.94 -2.54 28.40
N ASP A 380 22.67 -1.57 27.87
CA ASP A 380 22.18 -0.40 27.15
C ASP A 380 21.50 -0.86 25.82
N GLU A 381 20.17 -1.02 25.83
CA GLU A 381 19.37 -1.39 24.65
C GLU A 381 19.48 -0.30 23.55
N LYS A 382 20.40 -0.50 22.61
CA LYS A 382 20.54 0.32 21.40
C LYS A 382 19.37 0.07 20.45
N VAL A 383 18.34 0.91 20.56
CA VAL A 383 17.24 1.01 19.60
C VAL A 383 17.78 1.45 18.23
N GLY A 384 17.61 0.62 17.20
CA GLY A 384 18.08 0.91 15.84
C GLY A 384 17.44 2.15 15.22
N ILE A 385 18.21 2.87 14.41
CA ILE A 385 17.81 4.12 13.73
C ILE A 385 17.19 3.76 12.37
N LYS A 386 15.92 4.13 12.16
CA LYS A 386 15.23 3.92 10.89
C LYS A 386 15.75 4.88 9.82
N CYS A 387 16.08 4.35 8.64
CA CYS A 387 16.41 5.18 7.49
C CYS A 387 15.20 6.05 7.09
N PRO A 388 15.37 7.36 6.83
CA PRO A 388 14.27 8.25 6.46
C PRO A 388 13.78 8.07 5.01
N ILE A 389 14.47 7.27 4.19
CA ILE A 389 14.20 7.10 2.74
C ILE A 389 13.77 5.66 2.41
N CYS A 390 14.27 4.67 3.13
CA CYS A 390 13.91 3.27 2.94
C CYS A 390 13.55 2.59 4.27
N PHE A 391 13.13 1.33 4.20
CA PHE A 391 12.64 0.58 5.36
C PHE A 391 13.74 -0.06 6.22
N ASN A 392 15.02 0.20 5.91
CA ASN A 392 16.13 -0.36 6.67
C ASN A 392 16.28 0.28 8.05
N HIS A 393 16.58 -0.55 9.04
CA HIS A 393 16.93 -0.15 10.40
C HIS A 393 18.43 -0.35 10.58
N ILE A 394 19.12 0.70 11.03
CA ILE A 394 20.56 0.72 11.15
C ILE A 394 20.93 1.07 12.57
N ASN A 395 21.75 0.22 13.19
CA ASN A 395 22.00 0.28 14.62
C ASN A 395 23.01 1.36 15.04
N ASP A 396 23.59 2.08 14.08
CA ASP A 396 24.58 3.14 14.30
C ASP A 396 24.35 4.31 13.33
N SER A 397 24.53 5.53 13.84
CA SER A 397 24.47 6.77 13.05
C SER A 397 25.55 6.82 11.96
N LEU A 398 26.72 6.22 12.19
CA LEU A 398 27.80 6.21 11.19
C LEU A 398 27.46 5.28 10.01
N LEU A 399 26.90 4.09 10.32
CA LEU A 399 26.43 3.14 9.32
C LEU A 399 25.23 3.69 8.54
N LEU A 400 24.41 4.55 9.16
CA LEU A 400 23.30 5.23 8.48
C LEU A 400 23.83 6.28 7.49
N GLU A 401 24.87 7.05 7.83
CA GLU A 401 25.53 7.96 6.88
C GLU A 401 26.08 7.18 5.67
N GLN A 402 26.72 6.04 5.91
CA GLN A 402 27.25 5.18 4.83
C GLN A 402 26.15 4.57 3.95
N HIS A 403 25.04 4.11 4.55
CA HIS A 403 23.88 3.61 3.81
C HIS A 403 23.24 4.70 2.94
N LEU A 404 23.05 5.90 3.48
CA LEU A 404 22.52 7.03 2.72
C LEU A 404 23.44 7.38 1.54
N ALA A 405 24.76 7.31 1.73
CA ALA A 405 25.71 7.53 0.65
C ALA A 405 25.66 6.42 -0.42
N LEU A 406 25.65 5.14 -0.04
CA LEU A 406 25.76 4.04 -1.00
C LEU A 406 24.43 3.67 -1.68
N SER A 407 23.30 3.87 -0.99
CA SER A 407 21.97 3.45 -1.48
C SER A 407 21.14 4.61 -2.02
N HIS A 408 21.45 5.85 -1.63
CA HIS A 408 20.63 7.03 -1.94
C HIS A 408 21.42 8.24 -2.47
N ALA A 409 22.76 8.23 -2.49
CA ALA A 409 23.51 9.31 -3.15
C ALA A 409 23.33 9.23 -4.67
N LYS A 410 23.21 10.41 -5.26
CA LYS A 410 22.74 10.62 -6.62
C LYS A 410 23.89 10.89 -7.59
N ASP A 411 24.99 10.15 -7.47
CA ASP A 411 26.25 10.58 -8.10
C ASP A 411 26.73 9.70 -9.28
N VAL A 412 25.97 8.69 -9.72
CA VAL A 412 26.34 7.92 -10.93
C VAL A 412 25.09 7.48 -11.70
N THR A 413 25.04 7.79 -13.01
CA THR A 413 24.11 7.12 -13.94
C THR A 413 24.62 5.72 -14.24
N TYR A 414 23.92 4.71 -13.74
CA TYR A 414 24.21 3.31 -14.00
C TYR A 414 23.60 2.91 -15.34
N LYS A 415 24.43 2.49 -16.30
CA LYS A 415 24.01 1.95 -17.59
C LYS A 415 24.21 0.45 -17.62
N CYS A 416 23.21 -0.28 -18.08
CA CYS A 416 23.32 -1.71 -18.33
C CYS A 416 24.20 -1.94 -19.56
N GLY A 417 25.16 -2.87 -19.47
CA GLY A 417 25.98 -3.28 -20.61
C GLY A 417 25.31 -4.30 -21.53
N LEU A 418 24.16 -4.86 -21.12
CA LEU A 418 23.46 -5.96 -21.80
C LEU A 418 22.15 -5.52 -22.47
N CYS A 419 21.61 -4.35 -22.10
CA CYS A 419 20.45 -3.74 -22.73
C CYS A 419 20.50 -2.21 -22.58
N SER A 420 19.51 -1.51 -23.14
CA SER A 420 19.40 -0.06 -23.13
C SER A 420 18.96 0.55 -21.79
N PHE A 421 18.91 -0.22 -20.71
CA PHE A 421 18.47 0.26 -19.40
C PHE A 421 19.48 1.21 -18.74
N VAL A 422 18.98 2.33 -18.21
CA VAL A 422 19.77 3.34 -17.49
C VAL A 422 19.00 3.78 -16.25
N CYS A 423 19.66 3.89 -15.10
CA CYS A 423 19.05 4.38 -13.86
C CYS A 423 20.02 5.26 -13.05
N GLN A 424 19.48 6.03 -12.10
CA GLN A 424 20.25 6.98 -11.27
C GLN A 424 20.53 6.45 -9.85
N TYR A 425 20.00 5.28 -9.49
CA TYR A 425 20.13 4.70 -8.16
C TYR A 425 20.73 3.31 -8.25
N HIS A 426 21.73 3.03 -7.39
CA HIS A 426 22.43 1.75 -7.38
C HIS A 426 21.51 0.55 -7.11
N GLY A 427 20.50 0.73 -6.23
CA GLY A 427 19.52 -0.30 -5.92
C GLY A 427 18.68 -0.72 -7.13
N ASP A 428 18.31 0.23 -7.99
CA ASP A 428 17.56 -0.02 -9.22
C ASP A 428 18.42 -0.76 -10.25
N TYR A 429 19.71 -0.41 -10.34
CA TYR A 429 20.66 -1.11 -11.19
C TYR A 429 20.85 -2.58 -10.79
N LEU A 430 21.02 -2.86 -9.49
CA LEU A 430 21.16 -4.23 -8.99
C LEU A 430 19.87 -5.05 -9.21
N ASN A 431 18.69 -4.46 -9.02
CA ASN A 431 17.44 -5.13 -9.31
C ASN A 431 17.24 -5.40 -10.80
N HIS A 432 17.65 -4.46 -11.65
CA HIS A 432 17.67 -4.65 -13.10
C HIS A 432 18.64 -5.76 -13.53
N MET A 433 19.85 -5.84 -12.94
CA MET A 433 20.82 -6.91 -13.25
C MET A 433 20.31 -8.32 -12.93
N LYS A 434 19.42 -8.49 -11.94
CA LYS A 434 18.75 -9.77 -11.67
C LYS A 434 17.82 -10.23 -12.80
N MET A 435 17.39 -9.33 -13.68
CA MET A 435 16.60 -9.70 -14.87
C MET A 435 17.46 -10.35 -15.96
N HIS A 436 18.75 -10.01 -16.02
CA HIS A 436 19.68 -10.62 -16.96
C HIS A 436 20.24 -11.96 -16.46
N PHE A 437 20.29 -12.16 -15.15
CA PHE A 437 20.86 -13.37 -14.54
C PHE A 437 19.93 -13.88 -13.42
N SER A 438 19.25 -15.00 -13.68
CA SER A 438 18.28 -15.64 -12.76
C SER A 438 18.91 -16.51 -11.66
N GLY A 439 20.12 -16.17 -11.21
CA GLY A 439 20.90 -16.91 -10.21
C GLY A 439 22.40 -16.60 -10.33
N PRO A 440 23.22 -16.74 -9.28
CA PRO A 440 24.54 -16.13 -9.25
C PRO A 440 25.52 -16.83 -10.20
N PRO A 441 26.36 -16.06 -10.90
CA PRO A 441 27.74 -16.46 -11.06
C PRO A 441 28.65 -15.27 -10.74
N PHE A 442 29.25 -15.28 -9.56
CA PHE A 442 30.49 -14.54 -9.36
C PHE A 442 31.50 -15.52 -8.75
N LYS A 443 32.23 -16.23 -9.63
CA LYS A 443 33.63 -16.51 -9.33
C LYS A 443 34.35 -15.18 -9.54
N CYS A 444 35.02 -14.70 -8.50
CA CYS A 444 35.96 -13.60 -8.61
C CYS A 444 37.24 -14.18 -9.20
N ASP A 445 37.56 -13.81 -10.44
CA ASP A 445 38.87 -14.08 -11.04
C ASP A 445 39.77 -12.86 -10.80
N PHE A 446 40.17 -12.63 -9.55
CA PHE A 446 41.35 -11.84 -9.15
C PHE A 446 41.77 -12.22 -7.73
#